data_AF-A0A7X3XJX9-F1
#
_entry.id   AF-A0A7X3XJX9-F1
#
_cell.length_a   1.000
_cell.length_b   1.000
_cell.length_c   1.000
_cell.angle_alpha   90.00
_cell.angle_beta   90.00
_cell.angle_gamma   90.00
#
_symmetry.space_group_name_H-M   'P 1'
#
loop_
_entity.id
_entity.type
_entity.pdbx_description
1 polymer ?
#
loop_
_entity_poly.entity_id
_entity_poly.type
_entity_poly.pdbx_seq_one_letter_code
_entity_poly.pdbx_strand_id
1 'polypeptide(L)'
;MVSPIEHFVTRSLGTWTAQRSGHNLAFRHVEEVESEIRIAPVAAEDPQLMELLASNHVAASAMCCPFSVTWQGTSDWDENATSEGSCILVPVPESDTTGRLLRSQGYTETIPAVGHYRFSDDGAFVLVTPYERASAEERVWFATDDLRLRVALMRTSSGRGVLQASFSSEIRQRSA
;
A
#
# COMPACT_ATOMS: atom_id res chain seq x y z
N MET A 1 -17.75 -7.83 -16.47
CA MET A 1 -16.74 -6.74 -16.43
C MET A 1 -15.90 -6.98 -15.19
N VAL A 2 -14.58 -6.85 -15.29
CA VAL A 2 -13.64 -6.95 -14.15
C VAL A 2 -13.90 -5.75 -13.24
N SER A 3 -13.94 -5.95 -11.92
CA SER A 3 -14.15 -4.84 -10.98
C SER A 3 -12.95 -3.88 -10.96
N PRO A 4 -13.12 -2.58 -10.62
CA PRO A 4 -12.00 -1.63 -10.52
C PRO A 4 -10.87 -2.11 -9.61
N ILE A 5 -11.21 -2.71 -8.46
CA ILE A 5 -10.22 -3.26 -7.52
C ILE A 5 -9.45 -4.44 -8.10
N GLU A 6 -10.14 -5.37 -8.76
CA GLU A 6 -9.51 -6.51 -9.43
C GLU A 6 -8.57 -6.03 -10.53
N HIS A 7 -9.01 -5.06 -11.35
CA HIS A 7 -8.17 -4.46 -12.39
C HIS A 7 -6.91 -3.79 -11.82
N PHE A 8 -7.06 -3.02 -10.74
CA PHE A 8 -5.94 -2.35 -10.07
C PHE A 8 -4.93 -3.34 -9.49
N VAL A 9 -5.40 -4.40 -8.82
CA VAL A 9 -4.55 -5.44 -8.26
C VAL A 9 -3.83 -6.19 -9.38
N THR A 10 -4.54 -6.62 -10.43
CA THR A 10 -3.94 -7.30 -11.58
C THR A 10 -2.83 -6.46 -12.22
N ARG A 11 -3.04 -5.15 -12.43
CA ARG A 11 -1.99 -4.27 -12.97
C ARG A 11 -0.84 -4.05 -11.99
N SER A 12 -1.07 -4.17 -10.69
CA SER A 12 -0.03 -4.01 -9.67
C SER A 12 0.91 -5.21 -9.54
N LEU A 13 0.47 -6.42 -9.93
CA LEU A 13 1.30 -7.62 -9.84
C LEU A 13 2.60 -7.47 -10.65
N GLY A 14 3.72 -7.94 -10.08
CA GLY A 14 5.05 -7.87 -10.70
C GLY A 14 6.12 -7.32 -9.75
N THR A 15 7.32 -7.14 -10.29
CA THR A 15 8.44 -6.51 -9.58
C THR A 15 8.62 -5.09 -10.08
N TRP A 16 8.89 -4.17 -9.15
CA TRP A 16 8.97 -2.74 -9.37
C TRP A 16 10.24 -2.19 -8.73
N THR A 17 10.96 -1.34 -9.45
CA THR A 17 11.98 -0.49 -8.86
C THR A 17 11.33 0.84 -8.49
N ALA A 18 11.42 1.22 -7.22
CA ALA A 18 10.75 2.38 -6.67
C ALA A 18 11.75 3.39 -6.12
N GLN A 19 11.60 4.65 -6.52
CA GLN A 19 12.29 5.78 -5.92
C GLN A 19 11.26 6.62 -5.16
N ARG A 20 11.52 6.87 -3.87
CA ARG A 20 10.65 7.61 -2.97
C ARG A 20 11.37 8.82 -2.40
N SER A 21 10.77 10.00 -2.54
CA SER A 21 11.17 11.20 -1.80
C SER A 21 10.19 11.43 -0.65
N GLY A 22 10.69 11.45 0.59
CA GLY A 22 9.91 11.68 1.81
C GLY A 22 10.27 13.02 2.46
N HIS A 23 9.29 13.89 2.62
CA HIS A 23 9.43 15.18 3.29
C HIS A 23 8.90 15.06 4.73
N ASN A 24 9.80 15.12 5.71
CA ASN A 24 9.41 15.25 7.10
C ASN A 24 9.21 16.74 7.44
N LEU A 25 7.95 17.13 7.64
CA LEU A 25 7.59 18.54 7.80
C LEU A 25 7.98 19.09 9.18
N ALA A 26 8.06 18.23 10.20
CA ALA A 26 8.50 18.63 11.54
C ALA A 26 10.00 18.92 11.58
N PHE A 27 10.81 18.13 10.88
CA PHE A 27 12.26 18.25 10.85
C PHE A 27 12.82 19.02 9.65
N ARG A 28 11.96 19.45 8.71
CA ARG A 28 12.34 20.10 7.44
C ARG A 28 13.41 19.31 6.68
N HIS A 29 13.26 18.00 6.69
CA HIS A 29 14.21 17.07 6.11
C HIS A 29 13.58 16.34 4.92
N VAL A 30 14.41 16.02 3.92
CA VAL A 30 14.03 15.24 2.75
C VAL A 30 14.90 13.99 2.71
N GLU A 31 14.25 12.85 2.70
CA GLU A 31 14.84 11.52 2.61
C GLU A 31 14.57 10.97 1.21
N GLU A 32 15.58 10.38 0.58
CA GLU A 32 15.44 9.59 -0.63
C GLU A 32 15.63 8.10 -0.31
N VAL A 33 14.70 7.29 -0.80
CA VAL A 33 14.72 5.83 -0.62
C VAL A 33 14.55 5.15 -1.95
N GLU A 34 15.52 4.31 -2.28
CA GLU A 34 15.43 3.37 -3.40
C GLU A 34 15.02 2.00 -2.87
N SER A 35 14.07 1.36 -3.54
CA SER A 35 13.57 0.06 -3.11
C SER A 35 13.16 -0.81 -4.29
N GLU A 36 13.35 -2.12 -4.15
CA GLU A 36 12.66 -3.11 -4.96
C GLU A 36 11.38 -3.52 -4.24
N ILE A 37 10.26 -3.52 -4.96
CA ILE A 37 8.94 -3.91 -4.47
C ILE A 37 8.45 -5.06 -5.34
N ARG A 38 8.11 -6.19 -4.72
CA ARG A 38 7.49 -7.33 -5.39
C ARG A 38 6.05 -7.49 -4.91
N ILE A 39 5.15 -7.58 -5.87
CA ILE A 39 3.71 -7.75 -5.65
C ILE A 39 3.28 -9.06 -6.30
N ALA A 40 2.77 -9.99 -5.49
CA ALA A 40 2.41 -11.32 -5.94
C ALA A 40 1.01 -11.72 -5.46
N PRO A 41 0.25 -12.54 -6.21
CA PRO A 41 -1.01 -13.07 -5.74
C PRO A 41 -0.78 -14.01 -4.53
N VAL A 42 -1.74 -14.07 -3.63
CA VAL A 42 -1.75 -14.99 -2.49
C VAL A 42 -2.79 -16.09 -2.75
N ALA A 43 -2.43 -17.34 -2.46
CA ALA A 43 -3.35 -18.47 -2.60
C ALA A 43 -4.51 -18.35 -1.60
N ALA A 44 -5.72 -18.77 -1.99
CA ALA A 44 -6.90 -18.67 -1.14
C ALA A 44 -6.77 -19.52 0.14
N GLU A 45 -5.95 -20.55 0.10
CA GLU A 45 -5.68 -21.48 1.20
C GLU A 45 -4.47 -21.08 2.05
N ASP A 46 -3.84 -19.94 1.79
CA ASP A 46 -2.68 -19.48 2.54
C ASP A 46 -3.03 -19.32 4.04
N PRO A 47 -2.29 -19.97 4.96
CA PRO A 47 -2.62 -19.93 6.39
C PRO A 47 -2.62 -18.51 6.99
N GLN A 48 -1.71 -17.63 6.55
CA GLN A 48 -1.63 -16.25 7.03
C GLN A 48 -2.81 -15.41 6.51
N LEU A 49 -3.25 -15.66 5.27
CA LEU A 49 -4.49 -15.08 4.74
C LEU A 49 -5.70 -15.49 5.57
N MET A 50 -5.83 -16.79 5.87
CA MET A 50 -6.97 -17.31 6.64
C MET A 50 -7.00 -16.77 8.07
N GLU A 51 -5.84 -16.64 8.71
CA GLU A 51 -5.71 -16.01 10.03
C GLU A 51 -6.09 -14.51 10.00
N LEU A 52 -5.65 -13.79 8.96
CA LEU A 52 -6.00 -12.38 8.76
C LEU A 52 -7.51 -12.17 8.56
N LEU A 53 -8.15 -13.03 7.77
CA LEU A 53 -9.61 -13.02 7.59
C LEU A 53 -10.35 -13.32 8.89
N ALA A 54 -9.92 -14.36 9.62
CA ALA A 54 -10.54 -14.77 10.87
C ALA A 54 -10.45 -13.69 11.96
N SER A 55 -9.27 -13.10 12.16
CA SER A 55 -9.06 -12.00 13.13
C SER A 55 -9.89 -10.75 12.83
N ASN A 56 -10.22 -10.53 11.56
CA ASN A 56 -11.07 -9.42 11.11
C ASN A 56 -12.55 -9.79 10.94
N HIS A 57 -12.95 -11.02 11.29
CA HIS A 57 -14.32 -11.52 11.14
C HIS A 57 -14.86 -11.39 9.71
N VAL A 58 -13.99 -11.60 8.71
CA VAL A 58 -14.35 -11.55 7.28
C VAL A 58 -14.46 -12.96 6.72
N ALA A 59 -15.57 -13.27 6.05
CA ALA A 59 -15.74 -14.53 5.35
C ALA A 59 -14.85 -14.59 4.11
N ALA A 60 -14.26 -15.75 3.82
CA ALA A 60 -13.41 -15.95 2.63
C ALA A 60 -14.13 -15.65 1.30
N SER A 61 -15.47 -15.75 1.25
CA SER A 61 -16.26 -15.37 0.07
C SER A 61 -16.38 -13.87 -0.16
N ALA A 62 -16.03 -13.04 0.83
CA ALA A 62 -16.12 -11.58 0.76
C ALA A 62 -14.81 -10.91 0.29
N MET A 63 -13.70 -11.66 0.23
CA MET A 63 -12.42 -11.13 -0.25
C MET A 63 -12.39 -11.07 -1.78
N CYS A 64 -11.54 -10.19 -2.31
CA CYS A 64 -11.24 -10.09 -3.73
C CYS A 64 -9.73 -10.01 -3.92
N CYS A 65 -9.19 -10.84 -4.81
CA CYS A 65 -7.78 -10.80 -5.27
C CYS A 65 -6.73 -10.50 -4.18
N PRO A 66 -6.57 -11.36 -3.15
CA PRO A 66 -5.56 -11.14 -2.12
C PRO A 66 -4.15 -11.18 -2.73
N PHE A 67 -3.26 -10.32 -2.22
CA PHE A 67 -1.90 -10.20 -2.72
C PHE A 67 -0.92 -9.87 -1.61
N SER A 68 0.34 -10.23 -1.81
CA SER A 68 1.44 -9.88 -0.92
C SER A 68 2.28 -8.76 -1.54
N VAL A 69 2.86 -7.95 -0.67
CA VAL A 69 3.83 -6.92 -1.04
C VAL A 69 5.07 -7.16 -0.19
N THR A 70 6.19 -7.43 -0.84
CA THR A 70 7.51 -7.49 -0.19
C THR A 70 8.36 -6.35 -0.71
N TRP A 71 9.14 -5.74 0.16
CA TRP A 71 10.06 -4.68 -0.23
C TRP A 71 11.43 -4.86 0.43
N GLN A 72 12.44 -4.37 -0.26
CA GLN A 72 13.78 -4.20 0.26
C GLN A 72 14.35 -2.91 -0.33
N GLY A 73 14.90 -2.04 0.49
CA GLY A 73 15.44 -0.77 0.06
C GLY A 73 16.47 -0.18 1.00
N THR A 74 17.10 0.89 0.53
CA THR A 74 18.14 1.64 1.24
C THR A 74 17.78 3.11 1.24
N SER A 75 18.10 3.80 2.33
CA SER A 75 17.89 5.24 2.47
C SER A 75 19.21 6.00 2.40
N ASP A 76 19.18 7.20 1.84
CA ASP A 76 20.28 8.16 1.87
C ASP A 76 20.53 8.76 3.27
N TRP A 77 19.59 8.59 4.20
CA TRP A 77 19.68 9.09 5.57
C TRP A 77 20.59 8.23 6.47
N ASP A 78 20.56 6.91 6.27
CA ASP A 78 21.44 5.97 6.94
C ASP A 78 21.88 4.88 5.95
N GLU A 79 23.09 5.03 5.41
CA GLU A 79 23.69 4.12 4.42
C GLU A 79 23.82 2.67 4.93
N ASN A 80 23.75 2.45 6.25
CA ASN A 80 23.78 1.10 6.84
C ASN A 80 22.38 0.54 7.17
N ALA A 81 21.32 1.34 7.03
CA ALA A 81 19.96 0.92 7.32
C ALA A 81 19.26 0.40 6.05
N THR A 82 19.23 -0.92 5.92
CA THR A 82 18.34 -1.59 4.98
C THR A 82 16.92 -1.63 5.54
N SER A 83 15.94 -1.14 4.78
CA SER A 83 14.52 -1.29 5.09
C SER A 83 13.96 -2.46 4.30
N GLU A 84 13.63 -3.55 4.98
CA GLU A 84 12.95 -4.70 4.39
C GLU A 84 11.66 -5.04 5.13
N GLY A 85 10.70 -5.62 4.42
CA GLY A 85 9.46 -6.05 5.01
C GLY A 85 8.53 -6.77 4.04
N SER A 86 7.46 -7.31 4.59
CA SER A 86 6.43 -8.04 3.86
C SER A 86 5.07 -7.84 4.51
N CYS A 87 4.03 -7.72 3.71
CA CYS A 87 2.65 -7.79 4.20
C CYS A 87 1.74 -8.49 3.19
N ILE A 88 0.63 -9.02 3.71
CA ILE A 88 -0.51 -9.49 2.92
C ILE A 88 -1.57 -8.40 2.96
N LEU A 89 -2.14 -8.11 1.79
CA LEU A 89 -3.23 -7.18 1.59
C LEU A 89 -4.44 -7.92 1.03
N VAL A 90 -5.60 -7.68 1.65
CA VAL A 90 -6.84 -8.37 1.30
C VAL A 90 -7.94 -7.33 1.05
N PRO A 91 -8.23 -7.05 -0.23
CA PRO A 91 -9.40 -6.25 -0.58
C PRO A 91 -10.70 -6.97 -0.18
N VAL A 92 -11.60 -6.22 0.47
CA VAL A 92 -12.95 -6.65 0.83
C VAL A 92 -13.91 -5.59 0.25
N PRO A 93 -14.43 -5.80 -0.96
CA PRO A 93 -15.31 -4.83 -1.63
C PRO A 93 -16.61 -4.60 -0.85
N GLU A 94 -17.02 -3.34 -0.74
CA GLU A 94 -18.33 -2.92 -0.19
C GLU A 94 -19.22 -2.33 -1.29
N SER A 95 -18.63 -1.84 -2.37
CA SER A 95 -19.27 -1.43 -3.63
C SER A 95 -18.31 -1.65 -4.81
N ASP A 96 -18.72 -1.27 -6.02
CA ASP A 96 -17.85 -1.32 -7.21
C ASP A 96 -16.58 -0.47 -7.06
N THR A 97 -16.64 0.64 -6.32
CA THR A 97 -15.55 1.61 -6.23
C THR A 97 -15.03 1.79 -4.82
N THR A 98 -15.59 1.14 -3.81
CA THR A 98 -15.20 1.31 -2.40
C THR A 98 -15.12 -0.01 -1.67
N GLY A 99 -14.32 -0.05 -0.61
CA GLY A 99 -14.29 -1.19 0.29
C GLY A 99 -13.24 -1.06 1.38
N ARG A 100 -12.94 -2.17 2.04
CA ARG A 100 -11.88 -2.27 3.04
C ARG A 100 -10.66 -2.97 2.48
N LEU A 101 -9.49 -2.63 2.99
CA LEU A 101 -8.24 -3.32 2.70
C LEU A 101 -7.68 -3.81 4.03
N LEU A 102 -7.76 -5.12 4.27
CA LEU A 102 -7.13 -5.73 5.44
C LEU A 102 -5.63 -5.85 5.20
N ARG A 103 -4.85 -5.68 6.26
CA ARG A 103 -3.40 -5.77 6.19
C ARG A 103 -2.82 -6.57 7.36
N SER A 104 -1.94 -7.51 7.06
CA SER A 104 -1.34 -8.39 8.09
C SER A 104 -0.39 -7.67 9.07
N GLN A 105 0.27 -6.58 8.65
CA GLN A 105 1.12 -5.73 9.49
C GLN A 105 1.00 -4.26 9.07
N GLY A 106 0.82 -3.32 9.99
CA GLY A 106 0.79 -1.88 9.70
C GLY A 106 2.14 -1.31 9.20
N TYR A 107 2.15 -0.06 8.72
CA TYR A 107 3.41 0.60 8.29
C TYR A 107 4.33 0.97 9.48
N THR A 108 3.75 1.32 10.62
CA THR A 108 4.47 1.82 11.82
C THR A 108 4.09 1.10 13.10
N GLU A 109 2.94 0.42 13.13
CA GLU A 109 2.39 -0.22 14.32
C GLU A 109 2.21 -1.72 14.04
N THR A 110 2.53 -2.56 15.03
CA THR A 110 2.43 -4.03 14.98
C THR A 110 0.98 -4.54 15.05
N ILE A 111 -0.01 -3.66 14.87
CA ILE A 111 -1.43 -3.97 14.96
C ILE A 111 -1.97 -4.10 13.53
N PRO A 112 -2.74 -5.15 13.22
CA PRO A 112 -3.49 -5.25 11.97
C PRO A 112 -4.32 -3.98 11.74
N ALA A 113 -4.08 -3.32 10.62
CA ALA A 113 -4.77 -2.09 10.26
C ALA A 113 -5.79 -2.39 9.16
N VAL A 114 -7.02 -1.92 9.36
CA VAL A 114 -8.07 -1.96 8.34
C VAL A 114 -8.11 -0.61 7.67
N GLY A 115 -7.68 -0.57 6.41
CA GLY A 115 -7.81 0.62 5.58
C GLY A 115 -9.16 0.66 4.87
N HIS A 116 -9.60 1.85 4.49
CA HIS A 116 -10.74 2.05 3.60
C HIS A 116 -10.23 2.57 2.27
N TYR A 117 -10.56 1.86 1.20
CA TYR A 117 -10.22 2.29 -0.15
C TYR A 117 -11.41 2.85 -0.91
N ARG A 118 -11.11 3.74 -1.84
CA ARG A 118 -12.02 4.18 -2.90
C ARG A 118 -11.28 4.41 -4.20
N PHE A 119 -11.96 4.24 -5.33
CA PHE A 119 -11.49 4.77 -6.61
C PHE A 119 -12.04 6.17 -6.82
N SER A 120 -11.18 7.12 -7.19
CA SER A 120 -11.64 8.44 -7.62
C SER A 120 -12.15 8.40 -9.06
N ASP A 121 -12.84 9.47 -9.47
CA ASP A 121 -13.45 9.59 -10.81
C ASP A 121 -12.44 9.46 -11.96
N ASP A 122 -11.17 9.80 -11.70
CA ASP A 122 -10.05 9.64 -12.64
C ASP A 122 -9.36 8.26 -12.57
N GLY A 123 -9.93 7.32 -11.81
CA GLY A 123 -9.48 5.93 -11.73
C GLY A 123 -8.32 5.67 -10.77
N ALA A 124 -7.86 6.66 -10.00
CA ALA A 124 -6.82 6.44 -9.01
C ALA A 124 -7.36 5.71 -7.76
N PHE A 125 -6.56 4.80 -7.22
CA PHE A 125 -6.82 4.12 -5.97
C PHE A 125 -6.44 5.03 -4.80
N VAL A 126 -7.37 5.30 -3.89
CA VAL A 126 -7.13 6.07 -2.68
C VAL A 126 -7.37 5.19 -1.47
N LEU A 127 -6.39 5.06 -0.59
CA LEU A 127 -6.44 4.28 0.63
C LEU A 127 -6.27 5.19 1.83
N VAL A 128 -7.16 5.09 2.80
CA VAL A 128 -7.04 5.74 4.10
C VAL A 128 -6.92 4.68 5.17
N THR A 129 -5.80 4.68 5.88
CA THR A 129 -5.52 3.75 6.98
C THR A 129 -5.44 4.55 8.29
N PRO A 130 -6.44 4.41 9.18
CA PRO A 130 -6.41 5.05 10.50
C PRO A 130 -5.42 4.33 11.43
N TYR A 131 -4.75 5.11 12.27
CA TYR A 131 -3.95 4.67 13.42
C TYR A 131 -4.46 5.38 14.68
N GLU A 132 -4.01 4.98 15.88
CA GLU A 132 -4.51 5.56 17.14
C GLU A 132 -4.29 7.09 17.20
N ARG A 133 -3.13 7.57 16.72
CA ARG A 133 -2.73 8.97 16.82
C ARG A 133 -2.51 9.66 15.48
N ALA A 134 -2.71 8.93 14.39
CA ALA A 134 -2.40 9.40 13.05
C ALA A 134 -3.31 8.73 12.01
N SER A 135 -3.22 9.16 10.76
CA SER A 135 -3.79 8.44 9.63
C SER A 135 -2.86 8.55 8.45
N ALA A 136 -2.65 7.43 7.74
CA ALA A 136 -2.02 7.45 6.43
C ALA A 136 -3.10 7.57 5.36
N GLU A 137 -2.91 8.49 4.42
CA GLU A 137 -3.64 8.51 3.16
C GLU A 137 -2.66 8.27 2.02
N GLU A 138 -2.97 7.32 1.15
CA GLU A 138 -2.20 7.01 -0.04
C GLU A 138 -3.10 7.18 -1.27
N ARG A 139 -2.54 7.75 -2.33
CA ARG A 139 -3.17 7.79 -3.65
C ARG A 139 -2.20 7.18 -4.65
N VAL A 140 -2.66 6.15 -5.35
CA VAL A 140 -1.87 5.33 -6.28
C VAL A 140 -2.56 5.29 -7.63
N TRP A 141 -1.80 5.54 -8.70
CA TRP A 141 -2.32 5.45 -10.06
C TRP A 141 -1.24 5.00 -11.04
N PHE A 142 -1.68 4.52 -12.20
CA PHE A 142 -0.80 4.11 -13.29
C PHE A 142 -0.72 5.26 -14.29
N ALA A 143 0.47 5.86 -14.44
CA ALA A 143 0.74 6.84 -15.48
C ALA A 143 0.92 6.17 -16.85
N THR A 144 1.45 4.95 -16.86
CA THR A 144 1.52 4.04 -18.01
C THR A 144 1.30 2.59 -17.54
N ASP A 145 1.39 1.60 -18.43
CA ASP A 145 1.35 0.17 -18.04
C ASP A 145 2.47 -0.25 -17.07
N ASP A 146 3.59 0.47 -17.10
CA ASP A 146 4.82 0.13 -16.38
C ASP A 146 5.33 1.26 -15.48
N LEU A 147 4.57 2.34 -15.33
CA LEU A 147 4.86 3.42 -14.41
C LEU A 147 3.69 3.62 -13.46
N ARG A 148 3.90 3.25 -12.20
CA ARG A 148 2.99 3.50 -11.10
C ARG A 148 3.52 4.67 -10.27
N LEU A 149 2.62 5.59 -9.94
CA LEU A 149 2.93 6.75 -9.10
C LEU A 149 2.12 6.63 -7.81
N ARG A 150 2.74 7.03 -6.71
CA ARG A 150 2.10 7.05 -5.40
C ARG A 150 2.44 8.34 -4.66
N VAL A 151 1.43 8.96 -4.08
CA VAL A 151 1.62 10.00 -3.05
C VAL A 151 1.07 9.48 -1.74
N ALA A 152 1.78 9.76 -0.65
CA ALA A 152 1.31 9.41 0.68
C ALA A 152 1.44 10.59 1.64
N LEU A 153 0.48 10.70 2.55
CA LEU A 153 0.43 11.71 3.59
C LEU A 153 0.20 11.05 4.94
N MET A 154 1.11 11.30 5.88
CA MET A 154 0.87 10.98 7.29
C MET A 154 0.27 12.20 7.97
N ARG A 155 -0.95 12.07 8.48
CA ARG A 155 -1.65 13.15 9.18
C ARG A 155 -1.76 12.88 10.67
N THR A 156 -1.79 13.94 11.47
CA THR A 156 -2.15 13.87 12.90
C THR A 156 -3.60 13.39 13.07
N SER A 157 -3.93 12.83 14.24
CA SER A 157 -5.31 12.43 14.60
C SER A 157 -6.36 13.54 14.46
N SER A 158 -5.97 14.82 14.58
CA SER A 158 -6.87 15.96 14.33
C SER A 158 -7.23 16.18 12.85
N GLY A 159 -6.56 15.48 11.92
CA GLY A 159 -6.67 15.63 10.47
C GLY A 159 -6.09 16.94 9.91
N ARG A 160 -5.79 17.93 10.75
CA ARG A 160 -5.35 19.27 10.33
C ARG A 160 -3.85 19.40 10.09
N GLY A 161 -3.03 18.61 10.79
CA GLY A 161 -1.58 18.59 10.62
C GLY A 161 -1.12 17.49 9.67
N VAL A 162 -0.26 17.84 8.72
CA VAL A 162 0.52 16.87 7.94
C VAL A 162 1.89 16.74 8.62
N LEU A 163 2.26 15.51 8.96
CA LEU A 163 3.54 15.18 9.60
C LEU A 163 4.60 14.86 8.54
N GLN A 164 4.20 14.10 7.53
CA GLN A 164 5.06 13.66 6.44
C GLN A 164 4.28 13.63 5.14
N ALA A 165 4.95 14.00 4.05
CA ALA A 165 4.47 13.82 2.70
C ALA A 165 5.50 13.05 1.89
N SER A 166 5.08 12.12 1.05
CA SER A 166 5.99 11.42 0.16
C SER A 166 5.42 11.26 -1.23
N PHE A 167 6.34 11.17 -2.19
CA PHE A 167 6.08 10.83 -3.57
C PHE A 167 6.96 9.66 -3.96
N SER A 168 6.37 8.67 -4.64
CA SER A 168 7.08 7.52 -5.18
C SER A 168 6.78 7.38 -6.67
N SER A 169 7.84 7.15 -7.45
CA SER A 169 7.75 6.66 -8.82
C SER A 169 8.24 5.21 -8.86
N GLU A 170 7.43 4.32 -9.40
CA GLU A 170 7.64 2.89 -9.36
C GLU A 170 7.59 2.34 -10.79
N ILE A 171 8.73 1.85 -11.28
CA ILE A 171 8.90 1.39 -12.66
C ILE A 171 8.92 -0.14 -12.67
N ARG A 172 8.09 -0.74 -13.52
CA ARG A 172 8.02 -2.20 -13.63
C ARG A 172 9.33 -2.75 -14.19
N GLN A 173 9.89 -3.75 -13.51
CA GLN A 173 10.97 -4.54 -14.08
C GLN A 173 10.41 -5.47 -15.15
N ARG A 174 10.89 -5.32 -16.38
CA ARG A 174 10.64 -6.29 -17.44
C ARG A 174 11.79 -7.29 -17.44
N SER A 175 11.49 -8.57 -17.63
CA SER A 175 12.50 -9.56 -17.95
C SER A 175 13.29 -9.08 -19.17
N ALA A 176 14.62 -9.08 -19.07
CA ALA A 176 15.50 -8.81 -20.20
C ALA A 176 15.37 -9.92 -21.27
#